data_AF-A0A2J6PSD1-F1
#
_entry.id   AF-A0A2J6PSD1-F1
#
_cell.length_a   1.000
_cell.length_b   1.000
_cell.length_c   1.000
_cell.angle_alpha   90.00
_cell.angle_beta   90.00
_cell.angle_gamma   90.00
#
_symmetry.space_group_name_H-M   'P 1'
#
loop_
_entity.id
_entity.type
_entity.pdbx_description
1 polymer ?
#
loop_
_entity_poly.entity_id
_entity_poly.type
_entity_poly.pdbx_seq_one_letter_code
_entity_poly.pdbx_strand_id
1 'polypeptide(L)'
;MLFNTKVITSLGCFSSLASSILAAALQSRSVTARGTPYTTRILDTGTTFSEENNGVWQLIDADGDGLPDLCYIKTSNTGTGTVEVHIASQNSHFQTRIWESGTTFNLETDGTWLLIPAKTGPKPDLAFIKTSNTATGKVEVHIATGASGYKTRTQETGTVFGEENNGIWKLYDYNGDGIPDLVYIKTSNTGTNSVEVHVAAGPNYSQFLLHTGTTFAPETDGFWQLAPYSSLGAEDLVFIKDANTGTKETEVHVASKASGYRTRVFEGGSAFAEEANGVWSLIDFNKDGVLDLTYIKYQNTGTGTVEVHVASGN
;
A
#
# COMPACT_ATOMS: atom_id res chain seq x y z
N MET A 1 8.06 -76.36 35.06
CA MET A 1 9.07 -77.07 34.23
C MET A 1 9.18 -76.33 32.89
N LEU A 2 10.02 -76.86 31.99
CA LEU A 2 10.51 -76.29 30.73
C LEU A 2 9.45 -75.75 29.72
N PHE A 3 9.90 -74.82 28.85
CA PHE A 3 9.74 -74.68 27.36
C PHE A 3 8.54 -75.39 26.62
N ASN A 4 8.07 -75.00 25.41
CA ASN A 4 8.74 -74.30 24.30
C ASN A 4 7.81 -73.71 23.19
N THR A 5 8.32 -72.74 22.42
CA THR A 5 8.09 -72.37 20.97
C THR A 5 6.77 -72.57 20.17
N LYS A 6 6.47 -71.53 19.34
CA LYS A 6 6.00 -71.53 17.91
C LYS A 6 4.53 -71.91 17.58
N VAL A 7 3.92 -71.50 16.44
CA VAL A 7 3.95 -70.27 15.56
C VAL A 7 2.92 -70.45 14.41
N ILE A 8 2.20 -69.38 13.96
CA ILE A 8 1.40 -69.31 12.69
C ILE A 8 0.14 -70.24 12.66
N THR A 9 -1.07 -69.93 12.12
CA THR A 9 -1.73 -68.83 11.35
C THR A 9 -3.25 -68.81 11.70
N SER A 10 -4.25 -68.09 11.13
CA SER A 10 -4.44 -67.10 10.03
C SER A 10 -5.82 -66.39 10.17
N LEU A 11 -6.12 -65.43 9.26
CA LEU A 11 -7.42 -64.91 8.77
C LEU A 11 -8.76 -65.46 9.36
N GLY A 12 -9.71 -64.55 9.65
CA GLY A 12 -11.14 -64.88 9.68
C GLY A 12 -12.05 -63.78 10.26
N CYS A 13 -12.72 -63.01 9.39
CA CYS A 13 -13.91 -62.17 9.61
C CYS A 13 -14.33 -61.73 11.03
N PHE A 14 -14.47 -60.41 11.22
CA PHE A 14 -15.65 -59.85 11.88
C PHE A 14 -16.21 -58.66 11.10
N SER A 15 -17.53 -58.59 11.01
CA SER A 15 -18.28 -57.59 10.25
C SER A 15 -19.25 -56.84 11.16
N SER A 16 -19.19 -55.50 11.16
CA SER A 16 -20.35 -54.66 11.48
C SER A 16 -20.12 -53.20 11.13
N LEU A 17 -20.99 -52.67 10.25
CA LEU A 17 -21.59 -51.33 10.24
C LEU A 17 -20.91 -50.24 11.11
N ALA A 18 -20.39 -49.20 10.44
CA ALA A 18 -20.06 -47.93 11.07
C ALA A 18 -20.65 -46.75 10.26
N SER A 19 -21.08 -45.73 10.98
CA SER A 19 -21.90 -44.56 10.60
C SER A 19 -21.68 -43.92 9.22
N SER A 20 -22.80 -43.48 8.62
CA SER A 20 -22.81 -42.50 7.54
C SER A 20 -22.28 -41.14 8.02
N ILE A 21 -21.05 -40.78 7.63
CA ILE A 21 -20.52 -39.43 7.80
C ILE A 21 -20.87 -38.61 6.56
N LEU A 22 -21.55 -37.47 6.74
CA LEU A 22 -21.90 -36.56 5.66
C LEU A 22 -20.65 -35.80 5.20
N ALA A 23 -19.96 -36.33 4.20
CA ALA A 23 -18.82 -35.65 3.58
C ALA A 23 -19.31 -34.42 2.81
N ALA A 24 -19.18 -33.23 3.42
CA ALA A 24 -19.35 -31.96 2.73
C ALA A 24 -18.23 -31.81 1.69
N ALA A 25 -18.54 -32.14 0.43
CA ALA A 25 -17.60 -31.98 -0.67
C ALA A 25 -17.33 -30.48 -0.88
N LEU A 26 -16.13 -30.01 -0.54
CA LEU A 26 -15.62 -28.76 -1.07
C LEU A 26 -15.52 -28.93 -2.59
N GLN A 27 -16.49 -28.38 -3.32
CA GLN A 27 -16.31 -28.15 -4.75
C GLN A 27 -15.15 -27.18 -4.90
N SER A 28 -14.01 -27.70 -5.37
CA SER A 28 -12.93 -26.88 -5.88
C SER A 28 -13.51 -25.98 -6.96
N ARG A 29 -13.65 -24.67 -6.67
CA ARG A 29 -14.02 -23.69 -7.69
C ARG A 29 -13.05 -23.86 -8.84
N SER A 30 -13.56 -24.12 -10.03
CA SER A 30 -12.75 -24.20 -11.24
C SER A 30 -11.98 -22.90 -11.39
N VAL A 31 -10.65 -22.96 -11.30
CA VAL A 31 -9.79 -21.81 -11.55
C VAL A 31 -9.91 -21.49 -13.03
N THR A 32 -10.81 -20.58 -13.37
CA THR A 32 -10.81 -19.88 -14.64
C THR A 32 -9.40 -19.33 -14.85
N ALA A 33 -8.84 -19.49 -16.04
CA ALA A 33 -7.53 -18.94 -16.34
C ALA A 33 -7.56 -17.42 -16.13
N ARG A 34 -6.94 -16.96 -15.04
CA ARG A 34 -6.76 -15.53 -14.75
C ARG A 34 -5.98 -14.92 -15.90
N GLY A 35 -6.46 -13.78 -16.42
CA GLY A 35 -5.75 -13.05 -17.47
C GLY A 35 -4.42 -12.51 -16.94
N THR A 36 -3.53 -12.07 -17.82
CA THR A 36 -2.38 -11.26 -17.41
C THR A 36 -2.86 -10.04 -16.62
N PRO A 37 -2.30 -9.75 -15.44
CA PRO A 37 -2.78 -8.66 -14.58
C PRO A 37 -2.66 -7.31 -15.29
N TYR A 38 -3.45 -6.34 -14.83
CA TYR A 38 -3.46 -4.94 -15.27
C TYR A 38 -3.84 -4.70 -16.74
N THR A 39 -4.25 -5.73 -17.48
CA THR A 39 -4.66 -5.63 -18.89
C THR A 39 -6.15 -5.32 -19.11
N THR A 40 -6.99 -5.40 -18.08
CA THR A 40 -8.43 -5.10 -18.17
C THR A 40 -8.76 -3.88 -17.33
N ARG A 41 -9.19 -2.80 -17.98
CA ARG A 41 -9.65 -1.57 -17.31
C ARG A 41 -11.02 -1.79 -16.70
N ILE A 42 -11.15 -1.56 -15.39
CA ILE A 42 -12.39 -1.76 -14.61
C ILE A 42 -13.00 -0.45 -14.11
N LEU A 43 -12.23 0.65 -14.08
CA LEU A 43 -12.76 1.98 -13.84
C LEU A 43 -12.05 3.02 -14.72
N ASP A 44 -12.85 4.01 -15.14
CA ASP A 44 -12.42 5.25 -15.77
C ASP A 44 -13.47 6.32 -15.42
N THR A 45 -13.14 7.30 -14.58
CA THR A 45 -14.12 8.30 -14.14
C THR A 45 -13.49 9.62 -13.68
N GLY A 46 -13.99 10.75 -14.18
CA GLY A 46 -13.71 12.08 -13.64
C GLY A 46 -14.51 12.34 -12.36
N THR A 47 -13.90 12.99 -11.37
CA THR A 47 -14.41 13.08 -9.99
C THR A 47 -14.97 14.48 -9.64
N THR A 48 -15.43 14.65 -8.41
CA THR A 48 -15.87 15.95 -7.85
C THR A 48 -14.72 16.92 -7.50
N PHE A 49 -13.47 16.62 -7.88
CA PHE A 49 -12.31 17.51 -7.69
C PHE A 49 -11.89 18.20 -8.98
N SER A 50 -11.73 19.52 -8.98
CA SER A 50 -11.00 20.23 -10.04
C SER A 50 -9.53 19.78 -10.10
N GLU A 51 -8.89 19.88 -11.27
CA GLU A 51 -7.44 19.64 -11.41
C GLU A 51 -6.65 20.51 -10.41
N GLU A 52 -5.96 19.88 -9.46
CA GLU A 52 -5.14 20.52 -8.43
C GLU A 52 -3.85 19.72 -8.19
N ASN A 53 -2.70 20.41 -8.15
CA ASN A 53 -1.36 19.82 -7.96
C ASN A 53 -0.61 20.36 -6.73
N ASN A 54 -1.32 21.12 -5.88
CA ASN A 54 -0.84 21.82 -4.69
C ASN A 54 -1.01 20.99 -3.39
N GLY A 55 -0.82 19.67 -3.50
CA GLY A 55 -1.10 18.68 -2.45
C GLY A 55 -0.76 17.25 -2.87
N VAL A 56 -1.11 16.27 -2.05
CA VAL A 56 -0.88 14.83 -2.29
C VAL A 56 -2.21 14.11 -2.49
N TRP A 57 -2.28 13.31 -3.56
CA TRP A 57 -3.42 12.44 -3.89
C TRP A 57 -3.20 11.01 -3.37
N GLN A 58 -4.25 10.37 -2.86
CA GLN A 58 -4.20 9.00 -2.36
C GLN A 58 -5.58 8.33 -2.45
N LEU A 59 -5.60 7.01 -2.66
CA LEU A 59 -6.78 6.16 -2.46
C LEU A 59 -6.62 5.39 -1.15
N ILE A 60 -7.60 5.46 -0.24
CA ILE A 60 -7.62 4.77 1.05
C ILE A 60 -9.06 4.70 1.60
N ASP A 61 -9.44 3.64 2.30
CA ASP A 61 -10.71 3.56 3.04
C ASP A 61 -10.81 4.72 4.05
N ALA A 62 -11.85 5.55 3.92
CA ALA A 62 -11.95 6.81 4.68
C ALA A 62 -13.33 7.13 5.28
N ASP A 63 -14.29 6.23 5.16
CA ASP A 63 -15.47 6.17 6.05
C ASP A 63 -15.69 4.81 6.74
N GLY A 64 -14.81 3.82 6.52
CA GLY A 64 -14.86 2.52 7.17
C GLY A 64 -15.77 1.50 6.49
N ASP A 65 -16.29 1.81 5.30
CA ASP A 65 -16.91 0.78 4.46
C ASP A 65 -15.86 -0.20 3.88
N GLY A 66 -14.58 0.21 3.79
CA GLY A 66 -13.44 -0.57 3.35
C GLY A 66 -13.02 -0.41 1.87
N LEU A 67 -13.78 0.32 1.05
CA LEU A 67 -13.43 0.60 -0.36
C LEU A 67 -12.50 1.83 -0.41
N PRO A 68 -11.49 1.89 -1.29
CA PRO A 68 -10.58 3.03 -1.31
C PRO A 68 -11.24 4.32 -1.82
N ASP A 69 -11.49 5.27 -0.91
CA ASP A 69 -12.00 6.61 -1.20
C ASP A 69 -10.91 7.52 -1.78
N LEU A 70 -11.31 8.46 -2.65
CA LEU A 70 -10.39 9.44 -3.20
C LEU A 70 -10.12 10.55 -2.18
N CYS A 71 -8.89 10.57 -1.68
CA CYS A 71 -8.40 11.52 -0.70
C CYS A 71 -7.40 12.51 -1.31
N TYR A 72 -7.47 13.75 -0.85
CA TYR A 72 -6.53 14.82 -1.19
C TYR A 72 -6.05 15.55 0.06
N ILE A 73 -4.73 15.57 0.25
CA ILE A 73 -4.04 16.34 1.29
C ILE A 73 -3.56 17.64 0.64
N LYS A 74 -4.32 18.73 0.77
CA LYS A 74 -4.00 20.02 0.16
C LYS A 74 -2.98 20.75 1.04
N THR A 75 -1.75 20.91 0.56
CA THR A 75 -0.59 21.39 1.35
C THR A 75 -0.19 22.84 1.07
N SER A 76 -0.77 23.44 0.03
CA SER A 76 -0.65 24.87 -0.27
C SER A 76 -1.91 25.39 -0.99
N ASN A 77 -2.09 26.71 -1.01
CA ASN A 77 -3.29 27.38 -1.56
C ASN A 77 -4.62 26.89 -0.92
N THR A 78 -4.54 26.51 0.36
CA THR A 78 -5.62 26.06 1.25
C THR A 78 -6.55 27.21 1.67
N GLY A 79 -7.86 26.98 1.72
CA GLY A 79 -8.83 27.99 2.16
C GLY A 79 -8.78 28.31 3.66
N THR A 80 -8.25 27.39 4.47
CA THR A 80 -8.14 27.51 5.94
C THR A 80 -6.82 28.09 6.44
N GLY A 81 -5.80 28.20 5.58
CA GLY A 81 -4.42 28.54 5.98
C GLY A 81 -3.67 27.43 6.73
N THR A 82 -4.27 26.25 6.84
CA THR A 82 -3.68 25.01 7.39
C THR A 82 -3.77 23.92 6.34
N VAL A 83 -2.94 22.86 6.44
CA VAL A 83 -3.08 21.70 5.53
C VAL A 83 -4.51 21.15 5.65
N GLU A 84 -5.15 20.83 4.53
CA GLU A 84 -6.53 20.33 4.50
C GLU A 84 -6.59 18.87 4.04
N VAL A 85 -7.52 18.11 4.60
CA VAL A 85 -7.89 16.78 4.09
C VAL A 85 -9.29 16.86 3.48
N HIS A 86 -9.37 16.51 2.20
CA HIS A 86 -10.59 16.42 1.40
C HIS A 86 -10.81 14.96 0.98
N ILE A 87 -12.06 14.47 1.01
CA ILE A 87 -12.39 13.06 0.77
C ILE A 87 -13.67 12.95 -0.06
N ALA A 88 -13.66 12.13 -1.12
CA ALA A 88 -14.83 11.80 -1.94
C ALA A 88 -15.07 10.28 -2.00
N SER A 89 -16.32 9.86 -1.85
CA SER A 89 -16.66 8.44 -1.60
C SER A 89 -16.57 7.56 -2.85
N GLN A 90 -15.94 6.38 -2.72
CA GLN A 90 -15.84 5.36 -3.78
C GLN A 90 -17.22 4.93 -4.28
N ASN A 91 -18.15 4.63 -3.36
CA ASN A 91 -19.55 4.23 -3.67
C ASN A 91 -20.29 5.25 -4.56
N SER A 92 -19.87 6.51 -4.53
CA SER A 92 -20.46 7.58 -5.35
C SER A 92 -19.79 7.75 -6.72
N HIS A 93 -18.88 6.85 -7.10
CA HIS A 93 -17.87 7.06 -8.15
C HIS A 93 -17.15 8.40 -7.99
N PHE A 94 -16.77 8.71 -6.74
CA PHE A 94 -16.10 9.96 -6.33
C PHE A 94 -16.86 11.26 -6.68
N GLN A 95 -18.18 11.20 -6.87
CA GLN A 95 -19.02 12.37 -7.12
C GLN A 95 -19.49 13.08 -5.84
N THR A 96 -19.43 12.42 -4.68
CA THR A 96 -19.86 12.95 -3.38
C THR A 96 -18.67 13.21 -2.47
N ARG A 97 -18.41 14.48 -2.11
CA ARG A 97 -17.56 14.84 -0.98
C ARG A 97 -18.18 14.32 0.31
N ILE A 98 -17.42 13.55 1.09
CA ILE A 98 -17.81 13.02 2.41
C ILE A 98 -16.99 13.64 3.56
N TRP A 99 -15.90 14.35 3.26
CA TRP A 99 -15.17 15.15 4.24
C TRP A 99 -14.41 16.30 3.60
N GLU A 100 -14.32 17.41 4.31
CA GLU A 100 -13.43 18.55 4.02
C GLU A 100 -13.09 19.24 5.34
N SER A 101 -11.81 19.35 5.68
CA SER A 101 -11.39 20.18 6.83
C SER A 101 -9.91 20.54 6.79
N GLY A 102 -9.59 21.77 7.19
CA GLY A 102 -8.24 22.13 7.63
C GLY A 102 -7.85 21.33 8.86
N THR A 103 -6.55 21.15 9.11
CA THR A 103 -6.02 20.22 10.13
C THR A 103 -5.49 21.00 11.34
N THR A 104 -4.52 20.42 12.07
CA THR A 104 -3.67 21.06 13.08
C THR A 104 -2.26 21.38 12.55
N PHE A 105 -1.98 21.12 11.27
CA PHE A 105 -0.68 21.36 10.65
C PHE A 105 -0.60 22.70 9.92
N ASN A 106 0.56 23.34 9.99
CA ASN A 106 0.91 24.45 9.12
C ASN A 106 1.23 23.95 7.71
N LEU A 107 1.28 24.85 6.73
CA LEU A 107 1.68 24.54 5.35
C LEU A 107 3.19 24.25 5.29
N GLU A 108 3.58 22.99 5.47
CA GLU A 108 4.97 22.53 5.53
C GLU A 108 5.35 21.70 4.30
N THR A 109 6.53 21.97 3.73
CA THR A 109 7.01 21.39 2.45
C THR A 109 8.34 20.65 2.57
N ASP A 110 8.82 20.42 3.80
CA ASP A 110 10.12 19.83 4.14
C ASP A 110 10.00 18.37 4.62
N GLY A 111 8.99 17.67 4.10
CA GLY A 111 8.65 16.28 4.44
C GLY A 111 7.63 15.64 3.50
N THR A 112 7.23 14.41 3.80
CA THR A 112 6.25 13.62 3.04
C THR A 112 4.90 13.58 3.77
N TRP A 113 3.83 13.88 3.04
CA TRP A 113 2.44 13.79 3.50
C TRP A 113 1.79 12.49 3.05
N LEU A 114 1.02 11.85 3.93
CA LEU A 114 0.22 10.66 3.62
C LEU A 114 -0.93 10.47 4.62
N LEU A 115 -1.99 9.81 4.18
CA LEU A 115 -3.01 9.22 5.06
C LEU A 115 -2.63 7.78 5.38
N ILE A 116 -2.88 7.35 6.61
CA ILE A 116 -2.62 6.00 7.10
C ILE A 116 -3.88 5.38 7.71
N PRO A 117 -4.02 4.04 7.73
CA PRO A 117 -5.16 3.37 8.36
C PRO A 117 -5.43 3.90 9.78
N ALA A 118 -6.70 4.10 10.10
CA ALA A 118 -7.13 4.78 11.32
C ALA A 118 -6.71 4.01 12.57
N LYS A 119 -5.97 4.64 13.49
CA LYS A 119 -5.70 4.05 14.81
C LYS A 119 -6.97 3.92 15.65
N THR A 120 -7.91 4.85 15.47
CA THR A 120 -9.24 4.82 16.08
C THR A 120 -10.28 5.49 15.17
N GLY A 121 -11.50 4.95 15.15
CA GLY A 121 -12.60 5.52 14.37
C GLY A 121 -12.53 5.21 12.86
N PRO A 122 -13.48 5.76 12.07
CA PRO A 122 -13.67 5.41 10.66
C PRO A 122 -12.85 6.25 9.67
N LYS A 123 -11.91 7.08 10.15
CA LYS A 123 -11.19 8.06 9.31
C LYS A 123 -9.69 7.89 9.47
N PRO A 124 -8.93 7.75 8.37
CA PRO A 124 -7.49 7.57 8.41
C PRO A 124 -6.83 8.69 9.20
N ASP A 125 -5.70 8.40 9.84
CA ASP A 125 -4.93 9.43 10.52
C ASP A 125 -4.02 10.15 9.50
N LEU A 126 -3.83 11.46 9.67
CA LEU A 126 -2.96 12.26 8.81
C LEU A 126 -1.53 12.22 9.35
N ALA A 127 -0.60 11.70 8.55
CA ALA A 127 0.80 11.65 8.88
C ALA A 127 1.61 12.66 8.05
N PHE A 128 2.60 13.25 8.72
CA PHE A 128 3.68 14.03 8.12
C PHE A 128 5.01 13.45 8.59
N ILE A 129 5.81 12.99 7.63
CA ILE A 129 7.18 12.52 7.86
C ILE A 129 8.09 13.69 7.50
N LYS A 130 8.48 14.50 8.47
CA LYS A 130 9.33 15.69 8.28
C LYS A 130 10.77 15.23 8.05
N THR A 131 11.33 15.48 6.86
CA THR A 131 12.61 14.92 6.42
C THR A 131 13.78 15.88 6.48
N SER A 132 13.52 17.18 6.66
CA SER A 132 14.53 18.24 6.79
C SER A 132 14.04 19.41 7.64
N ASN A 133 14.96 20.23 8.15
CA ASN A 133 14.66 21.36 9.06
C ASN A 133 13.91 20.92 10.34
N THR A 134 14.25 19.73 10.84
CA THR A 134 13.62 19.08 11.99
C THR A 134 14.12 19.67 13.31
N ALA A 135 13.32 19.57 14.37
CA ALA A 135 13.73 20.08 15.69
C ALA A 135 14.83 19.21 16.34
N THR A 136 14.91 17.94 15.96
CA THR A 136 15.84 16.94 16.49
C THR A 136 17.08 16.69 15.62
N GLY A 137 17.16 17.25 14.40
CA GLY A 137 18.21 16.93 13.43
C GLY A 137 18.12 15.49 12.90
N LYS A 138 16.89 14.95 12.88
CA LYS A 138 16.51 13.57 12.59
C LYS A 138 15.13 13.59 11.96
N VAL A 139 14.84 12.65 11.06
CA VAL A 139 13.50 12.55 10.45
C VAL A 139 12.46 12.41 11.57
N GLU A 140 11.40 13.21 11.52
CA GLU A 140 10.36 13.29 12.55
C GLU A 140 9.02 12.79 12.00
N VAL A 141 8.37 11.87 12.73
CA VAL A 141 7.02 11.40 12.42
C VAL A 141 6.02 12.16 13.27
N HIS A 142 5.12 12.89 12.62
CA HIS A 142 3.99 13.58 13.23
C HIS A 142 2.68 12.98 12.73
N ILE A 143 1.74 12.70 13.61
CA ILE A 143 0.42 12.14 13.27
C ILE A 143 -0.67 12.96 13.97
N ALA A 144 -1.72 13.34 13.23
CA ALA A 144 -2.95 13.91 13.78
C ALA A 144 -4.15 13.04 13.44
N THR A 145 -4.99 12.71 14.42
CA THR A 145 -5.97 11.62 14.24
C THR A 145 -7.23 12.01 13.48
N GLY A 146 -7.67 11.16 12.55
CA GLY A 146 -8.90 11.32 11.77
C GLY A 146 -10.16 11.36 12.65
N ALA A 147 -10.17 10.62 13.77
CA ALA A 147 -11.24 10.67 14.76
C ALA A 147 -11.43 12.05 15.42
N SER A 148 -10.39 12.91 15.41
CA SER A 148 -10.47 14.30 15.90
C SER A 148 -10.83 15.31 14.81
N GLY A 149 -11.07 14.87 13.57
CA GLY A 149 -11.07 15.76 12.41
C GLY A 149 -9.70 16.41 12.18
N TYR A 150 -8.62 15.67 12.46
CA TYR A 150 -7.22 16.12 12.36
C TYR A 150 -6.86 17.30 13.27
N LYS A 151 -7.60 17.51 14.37
CA LYS A 151 -7.38 18.60 15.35
C LYS A 151 -6.55 18.19 16.58
N THR A 152 -6.20 16.91 16.72
CA THR A 152 -5.39 16.41 17.83
C THR A 152 -4.18 15.64 17.30
N ARG A 153 -2.97 16.13 17.63
CA ARG A 153 -1.72 15.39 17.45
C ARG A 153 -1.69 14.19 18.40
N THR A 154 -1.34 13.01 17.88
CA THR A 154 -1.28 11.74 18.61
C THR A 154 0.11 11.11 18.61
N GLN A 155 0.98 11.53 17.70
CA GLN A 155 2.41 11.18 17.66
C GLN A 155 3.20 12.40 17.19
N GLU A 156 4.33 12.71 17.83
CA GLU A 156 5.35 13.66 17.38
C GLU A 156 6.70 13.13 17.86
N THR A 157 7.55 12.61 16.97
CA THR A 157 8.70 11.78 17.38
C THR A 157 9.84 11.80 16.37
N GLY A 158 11.01 12.28 16.80
CA GLY A 158 12.27 12.14 16.06
C GLY A 158 12.77 10.69 16.06
N THR A 159 13.27 10.25 14.91
CA THR A 159 13.54 8.83 14.61
C THR A 159 15.05 8.52 14.64
N VAL A 160 15.41 7.25 14.40
CA VAL A 160 16.82 6.83 14.22
C VAL A 160 17.48 7.48 12.99
N PHE A 161 16.69 7.79 11.94
CA PHE A 161 17.17 8.27 10.64
C PHE A 161 17.69 9.72 10.70
N GLY A 162 18.84 9.97 10.06
CA GLY A 162 19.25 11.35 9.74
C GLY A 162 18.35 11.97 8.68
N GLU A 163 18.27 13.31 8.64
CA GLU A 163 17.56 14.05 7.60
C GLU A 163 17.99 13.60 6.19
N GLU A 164 17.08 13.06 5.40
CA GLU A 164 17.39 12.44 4.10
C GLU A 164 16.16 12.40 3.16
N ASN A 165 16.35 12.72 1.86
CA ASN A 165 15.26 13.00 0.90
C ASN A 165 15.42 12.38 -0.51
N ASN A 166 16.42 11.53 -0.72
CA ASN A 166 16.76 10.79 -1.96
C ASN A 166 16.05 9.43 -2.06
N GLY A 167 14.76 9.40 -1.67
CA GLY A 167 13.92 8.21 -1.64
C GLY A 167 12.51 8.50 -1.15
N ILE A 168 11.67 7.46 -1.07
CA ILE A 168 10.26 7.57 -0.72
C ILE A 168 10.05 7.15 0.75
N TRP A 169 9.41 8.02 1.52
CA TRP A 169 9.01 7.75 2.91
C TRP A 169 7.56 7.27 2.98
N LYS A 170 7.31 6.27 3.83
CA LYS A 170 5.98 5.68 4.09
C LYS A 170 5.85 5.29 5.56
N LEU A 171 4.62 5.18 6.03
CA LEU A 171 4.27 4.45 7.24
C LEU A 171 3.47 3.21 6.83
N TYR A 172 3.84 2.04 7.37
CA TYR A 172 3.24 0.75 7.02
C TYR A 172 3.46 -0.22 8.20
N ASP A 173 2.47 -1.02 8.58
CA ASP A 173 2.67 -2.09 9.58
C ASP A 173 3.51 -3.22 8.95
N TYR A 174 4.82 -3.21 9.23
CA TYR A 174 5.80 -4.05 8.53
C TYR A 174 6.10 -5.36 9.28
N ASN A 175 5.60 -5.48 10.51
CA ASN A 175 5.88 -6.60 11.39
C ASN A 175 4.60 -7.37 11.79
N GLY A 176 3.41 -6.79 11.59
CA GLY A 176 2.10 -7.37 11.88
C GLY A 176 1.60 -7.12 13.31
N ASP A 177 2.13 -6.14 14.04
CA ASP A 177 1.72 -5.81 15.42
C ASP A 177 0.58 -4.78 15.53
N GLY A 178 0.15 -4.20 14.41
CA GLY A 178 -0.90 -3.18 14.35
C GLY A 178 -0.41 -1.74 14.56
N ILE A 179 0.90 -1.50 14.63
CA ILE A 179 1.51 -0.16 14.74
C ILE A 179 2.25 0.16 13.43
N PRO A 180 1.97 1.30 12.77
CA PRO A 180 2.70 1.66 11.56
C PRO A 180 4.20 1.88 11.83
N ASP A 181 5.05 1.07 11.20
CA ASP A 181 6.50 1.22 11.17
C ASP A 181 6.92 2.31 10.18
N LEU A 182 8.07 2.94 10.40
CA LEU A 182 8.62 3.94 9.48
C LEU A 182 9.45 3.25 8.39
N VAL A 183 8.94 3.27 7.17
CA VAL A 183 9.55 2.67 5.98
C VAL A 183 10.19 3.76 5.13
N TYR A 184 11.44 3.52 4.72
CA TYR A 184 12.17 4.36 3.77
C TYR A 184 12.71 3.52 2.61
N ILE A 185 12.23 3.82 1.41
CA ILE A 185 12.64 3.19 0.16
C ILE A 185 13.62 4.13 -0.52
N LYS A 186 14.93 3.89 -0.34
CA LYS A 186 16.00 4.76 -0.81
C LYS A 186 16.33 4.45 -2.26
N THR A 187 16.13 5.42 -3.15
CA THR A 187 16.20 5.21 -4.61
C THR A 187 17.46 5.78 -5.26
N SER A 188 18.18 6.69 -4.60
CA SER A 188 19.44 7.25 -5.10
C SER A 188 20.45 7.52 -3.97
N ASN A 189 21.73 7.63 -4.31
CA ASN A 189 22.87 7.66 -3.36
C ASN A 189 22.85 6.50 -2.33
N THR A 190 22.43 5.32 -2.78
CA THR A 190 22.38 4.06 -2.01
C THR A 190 23.77 3.48 -1.80
N GLY A 191 24.05 2.92 -0.62
CA GLY A 191 25.30 2.22 -0.33
C GLY A 191 25.42 0.87 -1.06
N THR A 192 24.30 0.23 -1.42
CA THR A 192 24.31 -1.08 -2.11
C THR A 192 24.28 -1.01 -3.65
N ASN A 193 24.39 0.18 -4.26
CA ASN A 193 24.23 0.40 -5.72
C ASN A 193 22.95 -0.22 -6.30
N SER A 194 21.89 -0.24 -5.50
CA SER A 194 20.58 -0.85 -5.74
C SER A 194 19.59 -0.15 -4.81
N VAL A 195 18.29 -0.10 -5.15
CA VAL A 195 17.29 0.48 -4.23
C VAL A 195 17.36 -0.25 -2.90
N GLU A 196 17.29 0.48 -1.79
CA GLU A 196 17.33 -0.08 -0.43
C GLU A 196 15.99 0.10 0.27
N VAL A 197 15.61 -0.89 1.08
CA VAL A 197 14.48 -0.82 2.01
C VAL A 197 15.02 -0.78 3.44
N HIS A 198 14.66 0.28 4.14
CA HIS A 198 14.97 0.53 5.54
C HIS A 198 13.68 0.63 6.33
N VAL A 199 13.59 -0.03 7.48
CA VAL A 199 12.38 -0.01 8.32
C VAL A 199 12.77 0.18 9.78
N ALA A 200 12.14 1.13 10.47
CA ALA A 200 12.31 1.37 11.90
C ALA A 200 11.00 1.14 12.68
N ALA A 201 11.10 0.44 13.81
CA ALA A 201 9.99 -0.07 14.59
C ALA A 201 9.10 1.04 15.19
N GLY A 202 7.79 0.98 14.93
CA GLY A 202 6.80 1.86 15.55
C GLY A 202 6.65 1.62 17.07
N PRO A 203 6.02 2.55 17.82
CA PRO A 203 5.74 3.94 17.46
C PRO A 203 6.93 4.87 17.76
N ASN A 204 8.06 4.32 18.23
CA ASN A 204 9.22 5.08 18.74
C ASN A 204 10.31 5.29 17.69
N TYR A 205 10.30 4.52 16.59
CA TYR A 205 11.19 4.61 15.43
C TYR A 205 12.70 4.65 15.75
N SER A 206 13.09 4.05 16.87
CA SER A 206 14.44 4.13 17.45
C SER A 206 15.31 2.88 17.21
N GLN A 207 14.74 1.83 16.61
CA GLN A 207 15.41 0.57 16.29
C GLN A 207 15.02 0.14 14.87
N PHE A 208 15.99 -0.34 14.09
CA PHE A 208 15.73 -0.90 12.76
C PHE A 208 15.18 -2.32 12.85
N LEU A 209 14.07 -2.59 12.16
CA LEU A 209 13.59 -3.93 11.82
C LEU A 209 14.32 -4.48 10.60
N LEU A 210 14.65 -3.61 9.64
CA LEU A 210 15.33 -3.99 8.40
C LEU A 210 16.23 -2.87 7.85
N HIS A 211 17.31 -3.27 7.21
CA HIS A 211 18.19 -2.44 6.37
C HIS A 211 18.78 -3.35 5.28
N THR A 212 18.30 -3.26 4.04
CA THR A 212 18.84 -4.08 2.92
C THR A 212 18.70 -3.40 1.56
N GLY A 213 19.70 -3.58 0.69
CA GLY A 213 19.52 -3.44 -0.75
C GLY A 213 18.53 -4.47 -1.30
N THR A 214 18.04 -4.27 -2.52
CA THR A 214 17.01 -5.10 -3.18
C THR A 214 17.59 -5.75 -4.45
N THR A 215 16.74 -6.18 -5.38
CA THR A 215 17.13 -6.55 -6.76
C THR A 215 16.67 -5.51 -7.81
N PHE A 216 16.34 -4.28 -7.39
CA PHE A 216 16.16 -3.13 -8.28
C PHE A 216 17.47 -2.32 -8.42
N ALA A 217 17.72 -1.77 -9.61
CA ALA A 217 18.74 -0.74 -9.77
C ALA A 217 18.23 0.59 -9.16
N PRO A 218 19.11 1.58 -8.87
CA PRO A 218 18.69 2.90 -8.43
C PRO A 218 17.85 3.60 -9.52
N GLU A 219 16.54 3.68 -9.33
CA GLU A 219 15.56 4.15 -10.33
C GLU A 219 14.57 5.16 -9.71
N THR A 220 14.25 6.22 -10.46
CA THR A 220 13.45 7.37 -9.99
C THR A 220 12.32 7.78 -10.94
N ASP A 221 12.07 6.97 -11.96
CA ASP A 221 11.04 7.12 -12.99
C ASP A 221 9.84 6.20 -12.68
N GLY A 222 9.27 6.41 -11.50
CA GLY A 222 8.09 5.67 -11.03
C GLY A 222 7.84 5.76 -9.53
N PHE A 223 6.81 5.02 -9.09
CA PHE A 223 6.23 5.08 -7.76
C PHE A 223 6.60 3.84 -6.93
N TRP A 224 6.95 4.05 -5.66
CA TRP A 224 7.40 3.00 -4.74
C TRP A 224 6.47 2.83 -3.54
N GLN A 225 6.17 1.58 -3.19
CA GLN A 225 5.39 1.22 -2.00
C GLN A 225 5.66 -0.23 -1.55
N LEU A 226 5.21 -0.58 -0.34
CA LEU A 226 5.06 -1.97 0.09
C LEU A 226 3.60 -2.37 -0.05
N ALA A 227 3.31 -3.62 -0.43
CA ALA A 227 1.94 -4.12 -0.57
C ALA A 227 1.84 -5.66 -0.42
N PRO A 228 0.66 -6.21 -0.06
CA PRO A 228 0.43 -7.65 0.12
C PRO A 228 0.19 -8.37 -1.22
N TYR A 229 1.19 -8.33 -2.11
CA TYR A 229 1.06 -8.85 -3.47
C TYR A 229 1.13 -10.39 -3.56
N SER A 230 2.18 -11.00 -2.98
CA SER A 230 2.37 -12.46 -3.08
C SER A 230 1.49 -13.27 -2.11
N SER A 231 1.00 -12.65 -1.04
CA SER A 231 0.01 -13.21 -0.12
C SER A 231 -0.60 -12.12 0.77
N LEU A 232 -1.79 -12.38 1.33
CA LEU A 232 -2.36 -11.55 2.39
C LEU A 232 -1.36 -11.37 3.54
N GLY A 233 -1.13 -10.12 3.94
CA GLY A 233 -0.14 -9.77 4.96
C GLY A 233 1.33 -9.84 4.51
N ALA A 234 1.61 -9.96 3.21
CA ALA A 234 2.95 -9.67 2.69
C ALA A 234 3.17 -8.14 2.59
N GLU A 235 4.44 -7.76 2.55
CA GLU A 235 4.90 -6.38 2.44
C GLU A 235 5.97 -6.32 1.35
N ASP A 236 5.61 -6.85 0.18
CA ASP A 236 6.46 -6.97 -0.99
C ASP A 236 6.73 -5.58 -1.58
N LEU A 237 7.94 -5.37 -2.11
CA LEU A 237 8.35 -4.08 -2.64
C LEU A 237 7.84 -3.93 -4.07
N VAL A 238 6.87 -3.03 -4.24
CA VAL A 238 6.25 -2.67 -5.51
C VAL A 238 6.93 -1.44 -6.08
N PHE A 239 7.30 -1.52 -7.35
CA PHE A 239 7.68 -0.41 -8.22
C PHE A 239 6.69 -0.32 -9.37
N ILE A 240 6.10 0.85 -9.59
CA ILE A 240 5.27 1.16 -10.74
C ILE A 240 6.03 2.17 -11.60
N LYS A 241 6.62 1.70 -12.70
CA LYS A 241 7.45 2.49 -13.61
C LYS A 241 6.56 3.19 -14.63
N ASP A 242 6.49 4.51 -14.58
CA ASP A 242 5.57 5.33 -15.37
C ASP A 242 6.24 6.04 -16.56
N ALA A 243 7.58 5.98 -16.66
CA ALA A 243 8.35 6.51 -17.78
C ALA A 243 9.57 5.63 -18.11
N ASN A 244 10.09 5.75 -19.34
CA ASN A 244 11.25 5.01 -19.86
C ASN A 244 11.08 3.48 -19.84
N THR A 245 9.86 2.97 -19.96
CA THR A 245 9.53 1.56 -19.74
C THR A 245 10.05 0.64 -20.85
N GLY A 246 10.12 -0.67 -20.61
CA GLY A 246 10.46 -1.66 -21.64
C GLY A 246 9.35 -1.83 -22.68
N THR A 247 8.09 -1.85 -22.23
CA THR A 247 6.88 -2.06 -23.06
C THR A 247 6.38 -0.83 -23.81
N LYS A 248 6.71 0.40 -23.38
CA LYS A 248 6.00 1.66 -23.70
C LYS A 248 4.60 1.78 -23.07
N GLU A 249 4.31 0.92 -22.10
CA GLU A 249 3.15 0.95 -21.20
C GLU A 249 3.67 1.15 -19.76
N THR A 250 2.83 1.59 -18.81
CA THR A 250 3.22 1.62 -17.39
C THR A 250 3.51 0.20 -16.90
N GLU A 251 4.70 -0.04 -16.35
CA GLU A 251 5.15 -1.37 -15.91
C GLU A 251 5.03 -1.52 -14.39
N VAL A 252 4.53 -2.67 -13.93
CA VAL A 252 4.52 -3.04 -12.49
C VAL A 252 5.57 -4.11 -12.26
N HIS A 253 6.42 -3.89 -11.27
CA HIS A 253 7.47 -4.82 -10.82
C HIS A 253 7.33 -5.06 -9.32
N VAL A 254 7.43 -6.32 -8.89
CA VAL A 254 7.30 -6.70 -7.48
C VAL A 254 8.45 -7.60 -7.06
N ALA A 255 9.18 -7.20 -6.00
CA ALA A 255 10.20 -8.03 -5.35
C ALA A 255 9.69 -8.52 -3.99
N SER A 256 9.79 -9.82 -3.70
CA SER A 256 9.12 -10.36 -2.50
C SER A 256 9.91 -10.16 -1.20
N LYS A 257 9.23 -9.76 -0.12
CA LYS A 257 9.80 -9.67 1.24
C LYS A 257 10.34 -11.02 1.71
N ALA A 258 9.66 -12.13 1.40
CA ALA A 258 10.08 -13.48 1.77
C ALA A 258 11.46 -13.87 1.18
N SER A 259 11.90 -13.19 0.13
CA SER A 259 13.23 -13.33 -0.48
C SER A 259 14.28 -12.33 0.04
N GLY A 260 13.93 -11.46 0.99
CA GLY A 260 14.73 -10.27 1.33
C GLY A 260 14.83 -9.26 0.18
N TYR A 261 13.76 -9.15 -0.61
CA TYR A 261 13.68 -8.34 -1.83
C TYR A 261 14.67 -8.72 -2.94
N ARG A 262 15.10 -9.98 -3.00
CA ARG A 262 16.07 -10.51 -3.98
C ARG A 262 15.45 -11.34 -5.11
N THR A 263 14.17 -11.67 -5.02
CA THR A 263 13.42 -12.39 -6.06
C THR A 263 12.27 -11.54 -6.56
N ARG A 264 12.24 -11.29 -7.87
CA ARG A 264 11.07 -10.77 -8.58
C ARG A 264 9.98 -11.84 -8.61
N VAL A 265 8.75 -11.46 -8.25
CA VAL A 265 7.57 -12.32 -8.30
C VAL A 265 6.55 -11.88 -9.35
N PHE A 266 6.62 -10.62 -9.80
CA PHE A 266 5.94 -10.13 -10.99
C PHE A 266 6.77 -9.03 -11.67
N GLU A 267 6.77 -8.99 -13.00
CA GLU A 267 7.27 -7.89 -13.84
C GLU A 267 6.45 -7.87 -15.15
N GLY A 268 5.86 -6.73 -15.52
CA GLY A 268 5.11 -6.61 -16.78
C GLY A 268 4.37 -5.29 -16.98
N GLY A 269 4.00 -5.00 -18.24
CA GLY A 269 3.21 -3.83 -18.64
C GLY A 269 1.72 -3.90 -18.24
N SER A 270 0.95 -2.89 -18.63
CA SER A 270 -0.45 -2.71 -18.24
C SER A 270 -1.27 -2.00 -19.33
N ALA A 271 -2.60 -1.92 -19.16
CA ALA A 271 -3.52 -1.21 -20.06
C ALA A 271 -3.45 0.33 -19.92
N PHE A 272 -2.24 0.88 -19.80
CA PHE A 272 -1.93 2.29 -19.63
C PHE A 272 -0.64 2.65 -20.36
N ALA A 273 -0.60 3.80 -21.03
CA ALA A 273 0.64 4.36 -21.57
C ALA A 273 1.50 4.98 -20.45
N GLU A 274 2.77 5.28 -20.76
CA GLU A 274 3.62 6.14 -19.92
C GLU A 274 2.93 7.51 -19.69
N GLU A 275 2.51 7.80 -18.45
CA GLU A 275 1.81 9.04 -18.07
C GLU A 275 2.31 9.58 -16.71
N ALA A 276 2.85 10.81 -16.71
CA ALA A 276 3.51 11.46 -15.58
C ALA A 276 2.70 12.66 -14.99
N ASN A 277 1.39 12.66 -15.17
CA ASN A 277 0.45 13.72 -14.79
C ASN A 277 -0.61 13.25 -13.76
N GLY A 278 -0.20 12.29 -12.94
CA GLY A 278 -1.00 11.67 -11.89
C GLY A 278 -0.12 10.97 -10.86
N VAL A 279 -0.73 10.22 -9.93
CA VAL A 279 -0.03 9.30 -9.03
C VAL A 279 -0.51 7.87 -9.22
N TRP A 280 0.43 6.93 -9.16
CA TRP A 280 0.17 5.50 -9.29
C TRP A 280 0.16 4.79 -7.93
N SER A 281 -0.67 3.75 -7.77
CA SER A 281 -0.64 2.86 -6.60
C SER A 281 -1.23 1.47 -6.89
N LEU A 282 -0.84 0.47 -6.08
CA LEU A 282 -1.23 -0.92 -6.24
C LEU A 282 -2.01 -1.40 -5.01
N ILE A 283 -3.33 -1.39 -5.10
CA ILE A 283 -4.26 -1.59 -3.96
C ILE A 283 -5.42 -2.49 -4.36
N ASP A 284 -6.00 -3.24 -3.41
CA ASP A 284 -7.26 -3.94 -3.63
C ASP A 284 -8.40 -2.92 -3.72
N PHE A 285 -8.71 -2.47 -4.95
CA PHE A 285 -9.69 -1.41 -5.20
C PHE A 285 -11.12 -1.93 -5.16
N ASN A 286 -11.31 -3.21 -5.47
CA ASN A 286 -12.63 -3.80 -5.70
C ASN A 286 -13.08 -4.82 -4.62
N LYS A 287 -12.17 -5.22 -3.72
CA LYS A 287 -12.31 -6.25 -2.66
C LYS A 287 -12.42 -7.69 -3.15
N ASP A 288 -11.79 -8.05 -4.27
CA ASP A 288 -11.65 -9.46 -4.67
C ASP A 288 -10.45 -10.17 -4.01
N GLY A 289 -9.61 -9.45 -3.26
CA GLY A 289 -8.42 -9.96 -2.60
C GLY A 289 -7.17 -9.96 -3.49
N VAL A 290 -7.20 -9.30 -4.65
CA VAL A 290 -6.06 -9.07 -5.54
C VAL A 290 -5.80 -7.56 -5.65
N LEU A 291 -4.53 -7.17 -5.77
CA LEU A 291 -4.20 -5.74 -5.90
C LEU A 291 -4.35 -5.28 -7.35
N ASP A 292 -5.19 -4.26 -7.55
CA ASP A 292 -5.44 -3.58 -8.82
C ASP A 292 -4.43 -2.43 -9.04
N LEU A 293 -4.11 -2.15 -10.30
CA LEU A 293 -3.30 -0.98 -10.68
C LEU A 293 -4.19 0.25 -10.78
N THR A 294 -3.96 1.23 -9.91
CA THR A 294 -4.74 2.47 -9.80
C THR A 294 -3.92 3.68 -10.24
N TYR A 295 -4.58 4.63 -10.89
CA TYR A 295 -4.01 5.90 -11.34
C TYR A 295 -4.96 7.05 -10.99
N ILE A 296 -4.46 8.04 -10.24
CA ILE A 296 -5.18 9.29 -9.95
C ILE A 296 -4.56 10.39 -10.80
N LYS A 297 -5.23 10.75 -11.90
CA LYS A 297 -4.76 11.71 -12.89
C LYS A 297 -5.30 13.10 -12.55
N TYR A 298 -4.42 14.00 -12.12
CA TYR A 298 -4.83 15.30 -11.54
C TYR A 298 -4.41 16.53 -12.37
N GLN A 299 -3.78 16.32 -13.54
CA GLN A 299 -3.51 17.37 -14.53
C GLN A 299 -3.73 16.85 -15.96
N ASN A 300 -4.18 17.72 -16.87
CA ASN A 300 -4.42 17.39 -18.29
C ASN A 300 -5.39 16.19 -18.46
N THR A 301 -6.52 16.27 -17.77
CA THR A 301 -7.57 15.23 -17.73
C THR A 301 -8.46 15.30 -18.97
N GLY A 302 -9.19 14.21 -19.28
CA GLY A 302 -10.18 14.19 -20.36
C GLY A 302 -11.49 14.90 -20.01
N THR A 303 -11.82 14.94 -18.72
CA THR A 303 -13.07 15.47 -18.16
C THR A 303 -12.97 16.90 -17.62
N GLY A 304 -11.76 17.43 -17.37
CA GLY A 304 -11.54 18.71 -16.71
C GLY A 304 -11.67 18.65 -15.18
N THR A 305 -11.82 17.45 -14.62
CA THR A 305 -11.76 17.14 -13.19
C THR A 305 -10.78 16.00 -12.98
N VAL A 306 -10.23 15.86 -11.76
CA VAL A 306 -9.30 14.77 -11.42
C VAL A 306 -9.95 13.44 -11.74
N GLU A 307 -9.24 12.58 -12.45
CA GLU A 307 -9.74 11.26 -12.90
C GLU A 307 -9.15 10.14 -12.05
N VAL A 308 -9.96 9.11 -11.80
CA VAL A 308 -9.50 7.84 -11.23
C VAL A 308 -9.70 6.73 -12.26
N HIS A 309 -8.61 6.06 -12.61
CA HIS A 309 -8.59 4.94 -13.52
C HIS A 309 -8.04 3.70 -12.81
N VAL A 310 -8.56 2.51 -13.14
CA VAL A 310 -8.17 1.24 -12.50
C VAL A 310 -8.10 0.11 -13.52
N ALA A 311 -7.09 -0.75 -13.43
CA ALA A 311 -6.99 -2.00 -14.18
C ALA A 311 -6.75 -3.22 -13.27
N SER A 312 -7.46 -4.33 -13.54
CA SER A 312 -7.65 -5.43 -12.58
C SER A 312 -6.41 -6.29 -12.34
N GLY A 313 -6.20 -6.68 -11.08
CA GLY A 313 -5.11 -7.57 -10.65
C GLY A 313 -5.21 -9.03 -11.10
N ASN A 314 -6.40 -9.46 -11.54
CA ASN A 314 -6.76 -10.76 -12.16
C ASN A 314 -6.53 -12.04 -11.33
#